data_AF-A0A5S9MD34-F1
#
_entry.id   AF-A0A5S9MD34-F1
#
_cell.length_a   1.000
_cell.length_b   1.000
_cell.length_c   1.000
_cell.angle_alpha   90.00
_cell.angle_beta   90.00
_cell.angle_gamma   90.00
#
_symmetry.space_group_name_H-M   'P 1'
#
loop_
_entity.id
_entity.type
_entity.pdbx_description
1 polymer ?
#
loop_
_entity_poly.entity_id
_entity_poly.type
_entity_poly.pdbx_seq_one_letter_code
_entity_poly.pdbx_strand_id
1 'polypeptide(L)'
;MSIKNEAEDRAAQIIHTMRRLATRTVLFHQAAAQSLGLFPTDLKSADLLNELGPLTAGELSEKTGLSSGAVTALIDRLVKAGYAKREKKTQRTNEESSLSH
;
A
#
# COMPACT_ATOMS: atom_id res chain seq x y z
N MET A 1 40.26 8.56 -25.42
CA MET A 1 38.95 9.23 -25.18
C MET A 1 37.80 8.28 -25.54
N SER A 2 37.70 7.08 -24.93
CA SER A 2 36.77 6.04 -25.42
C SER A 2 35.96 5.28 -24.37
N ILE A 3 36.39 5.22 -23.10
CA ILE A 3 35.69 4.38 -22.10
C ILE A 3 34.60 5.15 -21.33
N LYS A 4 34.77 6.46 -21.11
CA LYS A 4 33.80 7.28 -20.36
C LYS A 4 32.45 7.41 -21.10
N ASN A 5 32.51 7.54 -22.42
CA ASN A 5 31.31 7.78 -23.25
C ASN A 5 30.38 6.57 -23.26
N GLU A 6 30.92 5.34 -23.36
CA GLU A 6 30.10 4.12 -23.35
C GLU A 6 29.40 3.87 -22.00
N ALA A 7 30.06 4.21 -20.89
CA ALA A 7 29.47 4.08 -19.55
C ALA A 7 28.34 5.09 -19.35
N GLU A 8 28.52 6.33 -19.83
CA GLU A 8 27.50 7.38 -19.81
C GLU A 8 26.30 7.01 -20.70
N ASP A 9 26.54 6.45 -21.89
CA ASP A 9 25.49 5.96 -22.80
C ASP A 9 24.70 4.81 -22.19
N ARG A 10 25.37 3.85 -21.54
CA ARG A 10 24.70 2.74 -20.83
C ARG A 10 23.85 3.25 -19.67
N ALA A 11 24.37 4.19 -18.88
CA ALA A 11 23.61 4.80 -17.78
C ALA A 11 22.37 5.53 -18.31
N ALA A 12 22.50 6.30 -19.40
CA ALA A 12 21.38 6.97 -20.05
C ALA A 12 20.30 5.96 -20.53
N GLN A 13 20.72 4.83 -21.12
CA GLN A 13 19.81 3.78 -21.58
C GLN A 13 19.07 3.08 -20.42
N ILE A 14 19.77 2.81 -19.31
CA ILE A 14 19.16 2.26 -18.09
C ILE A 14 18.13 3.23 -17.54
N ILE A 15 18.50 4.51 -17.38
CA ILE A 15 17.59 5.55 -16.86
C ILE A 15 16.36 5.70 -17.76
N HIS A 16 16.54 5.67 -19.08
CA HIS A 16 15.43 5.71 -20.04
C HIS A 16 14.49 4.51 -19.89
N THR A 17 15.05 3.31 -19.78
CA THR A 17 14.28 2.07 -19.62
C THR A 17 13.53 2.05 -18.30
N MET A 18 14.18 2.45 -17.20
CA MET A 18 13.57 2.54 -15.87
C MET A 18 12.44 3.56 -15.82
N ARG A 19 12.60 4.72 -16.48
CA ARG A 19 11.51 5.70 -16.60
C ARG A 19 10.31 5.13 -17.34
N ARG A 20 10.54 4.45 -18.47
CA ARG A 20 9.45 3.80 -19.24
C ARG A 20 8.75 2.71 -18.45
N LEU A 21 9.51 1.91 -17.70
CA LEU A 21 8.96 0.90 -16.81
C LEU A 21 8.09 1.55 -15.73
N ALA A 22 8.62 2.54 -15.01
CA ALA A 22 7.89 3.25 -13.96
C ALA A 22 6.56 3.84 -14.48
N THR A 23 6.58 4.49 -15.65
CA THR A 23 5.35 5.02 -16.27
C THR A 23 4.33 3.92 -16.55
N ARG A 24 4.76 2.79 -17.13
CA ARG A 24 3.86 1.67 -17.44
C ARG A 24 3.28 1.04 -16.17
N THR A 25 4.09 0.90 -15.13
CA THR A 25 3.64 0.39 -13.83
C THR A 25 2.58 1.31 -13.21
N VAL A 26 2.77 2.63 -13.25
CA VAL A 26 1.76 3.59 -12.75
C VAL A 26 0.45 3.47 -13.55
N LEU A 27 0.53 3.44 -14.88
CA LEU A 27 -0.66 3.31 -15.74
C LEU A 27 -1.39 1.97 -15.50
N PHE A 28 -0.65 0.89 -15.30
CA PHE A 28 -1.21 -0.41 -14.96
C PHE A 28 -2.00 -0.35 -13.64
N HIS A 29 -1.40 0.19 -12.57
CA HIS A 29 -2.10 0.33 -11.29
C HIS A 29 -3.33 1.25 -11.38
N GLN A 30 -3.27 2.32 -12.18
CA GLN A 30 -4.42 3.18 -12.43
C GLN A 30 -5.57 2.44 -13.12
N ALA A 31 -5.27 1.68 -14.19
CA ALA A 31 -6.26 0.89 -14.90
C ALA A 31 -6.86 -0.22 -14.02
N ALA A 32 -6.02 -0.91 -13.24
CA ALA A 32 -6.46 -1.92 -12.28
C ALA A 32 -7.41 -1.31 -11.23
N ALA A 33 -7.02 -0.20 -10.59
CA ALA A 33 -7.85 0.48 -9.60
C ALA A 33 -9.19 0.92 -10.20
N GLN A 34 -9.18 1.49 -11.41
CA GLN A 34 -10.40 1.90 -12.11
C GLN A 34 -11.33 0.71 -12.38
N SER A 35 -10.79 -0.44 -12.80
CA SER A 35 -11.58 -1.65 -13.04
C SER A 35 -12.26 -2.19 -11.77
N LEU A 36 -11.71 -1.86 -10.61
CA LEU A 36 -12.19 -2.26 -9.28
C LEU A 36 -13.04 -1.16 -8.61
N GLY A 37 -13.22 0.00 -9.24
CA GLY A 37 -13.92 1.15 -8.66
C GLY A 37 -13.17 1.83 -7.51
N LEU A 38 -11.84 1.67 -7.46
CA LEU A 38 -10.97 2.19 -6.40
C LEU A 38 -10.12 3.37 -6.90
N PHE A 39 -9.63 4.19 -5.96
CA PHE A 39 -8.51 5.08 -6.25
C PHE A 39 -7.19 4.29 -6.31
N PRO A 40 -6.20 4.70 -7.12
CA PRO A 40 -4.91 4.00 -7.21
C PRO A 40 -4.19 3.87 -5.85
N THR A 41 -4.33 4.89 -4.99
CA THR A 41 -3.80 4.86 -3.61
C THR A 41 -4.47 3.80 -2.75
N ASP A 42 -5.77 3.59 -2.94
CA ASP A 42 -6.55 2.63 -2.16
C ASP A 42 -6.15 1.21 -2.53
N LEU A 43 -6.02 0.91 -3.83
CA LEU A 43 -5.54 -0.39 -4.31
C LEU A 43 -4.18 -0.73 -3.69
N LYS A 44 -3.24 0.22 -3.68
CA LYS A 44 -1.92 0.01 -3.06
C LYS A 44 -2.00 -0.23 -1.55
N SER A 45 -2.92 0.43 -0.85
CA SER A 45 -3.15 0.17 0.58
C SER A 45 -3.79 -1.19 0.83
N ALA A 46 -4.65 -1.68 -0.07
CA ALA A 46 -5.17 -3.04 -0.01
C ALA A 46 -4.05 -4.07 -0.23
N ASP A 47 -3.15 -3.84 -1.18
CA ASP A 47 -1.97 -4.69 -1.39
C ASP A 47 -1.08 -4.74 -0.14
N LEU A 48 -0.85 -3.59 0.52
CA LEU A 48 -0.09 -3.54 1.78
C LEU A 48 -0.75 -4.33 2.91
N LEU A 49 -2.07 -4.25 3.04
CA LEU A 49 -2.83 -5.04 4.01
C LEU A 49 -2.75 -6.54 3.69
N ASN A 50 -2.71 -6.91 2.42
CA ASN A 50 -2.57 -8.30 1.99
C ASN A 50 -1.15 -8.84 2.26
N GLU A 51 -0.13 -8.01 2.06
CA GLU A 51 1.28 -8.36 2.28
C GLU A 51 1.65 -8.41 3.77
N LEU A 52 1.22 -7.42 4.55
CA LEU A 52 1.65 -7.24 5.94
C LEU A 52 0.64 -7.74 6.97
N GLY A 53 -0.56 -8.13 6.53
CA GLY A 53 -1.67 -8.52 7.40
C GLY A 53 -2.41 -7.32 8.02
N PRO A 54 -3.16 -7.52 9.11
CA PRO A 54 -3.94 -6.46 9.75
C PRO A 54 -3.05 -5.30 10.23
N LEU A 55 -3.39 -4.09 9.80
CA LEU A 55 -2.72 -2.85 10.21
C LEU A 55 -3.69 -1.90 10.91
N THR A 56 -3.19 -1.18 11.90
CA THR A 56 -3.88 -0.02 12.47
C THR A 56 -3.89 1.16 11.49
N ALA A 57 -4.79 2.12 11.70
CA ALA A 57 -4.81 3.35 10.90
C ALA A 57 -3.49 4.14 11.02
N GLY A 58 -2.82 4.10 12.19
CA GLY A 58 -1.53 4.74 12.40
C GLY A 58 -0.44 4.10 11.54
N GLU A 59 -0.30 2.78 11.58
CA GLU A 59 0.69 2.04 10.77
C GLU A 59 0.44 2.24 9.26
N LEU A 60 -0.83 2.30 8.84
CA LEU A 60 -1.17 2.57 7.45
C LEU A 60 -0.78 4.00 7.04
N SER A 61 -0.95 4.99 7.93
CA SER A 61 -0.49 6.37 7.70
C SER A 61 1.02 6.44 7.52
N GLU A 62 1.80 5.79 8.39
CA GLU A 62 3.26 5.77 8.32
C GLU A 62 3.77 5.14 7.03
N LYS A 63 3.18 4.00 6.62
CA LYS A 63 3.61 3.26 5.42
C LYS A 63 3.22 3.95 4.11
N THR A 64 2.13 4.72 4.11
CA THR A 64 1.61 5.39 2.90
C THR A 64 2.04 6.85 2.79
N GLY A 65 2.47 7.48 3.89
CA GLY A 65 2.76 8.92 3.97
C GLY A 65 1.52 9.81 3.92
N LEU A 66 0.31 9.21 3.98
CA LEU A 66 -0.95 9.94 3.97
C LEU A 66 -1.27 10.53 5.33
N SER A 67 -1.94 11.69 5.35
CA SER A 67 -2.44 12.28 6.60
C SER A 67 -3.51 11.40 7.25
N SER A 68 -3.72 11.54 8.57
CA SER A 68 -4.73 10.77 9.31
C SER A 68 -6.15 10.90 8.72
N GLY A 69 -6.53 12.10 8.25
CA GLY A 69 -7.81 12.32 7.57
C GLY A 69 -7.90 11.58 6.22
N ALA A 70 -6.82 11.60 5.43
CA ALA A 70 -6.76 10.88 4.16
C ALA A 70 -6.78 9.36 4.36
N VAL A 71 -6.09 8.85 5.37
CA VAL A 71 -6.11 7.44 5.76
C VAL A 71 -7.51 7.00 6.21
N THR A 72 -8.20 7.82 7.01
CA THR A 72 -9.56 7.51 7.45
C THR A 72 -10.49 7.36 6.24
N ALA A 73 -10.46 8.33 5.32
CA ALA A 73 -11.25 8.29 4.09
C ALA A 73 -10.87 7.10 3.19
N LEU A 74 -9.58 6.74 3.12
CA LEU A 74 -9.10 5.56 2.40
C LEU A 74 -9.65 4.26 3.01
N ILE A 75 -9.60 4.10 4.33
CA ILE A 75 -10.13 2.92 5.00
C ILE A 75 -11.63 2.80 4.76
N ASP A 76 -12.38 3.91 4.84
CA ASP A 76 -13.82 3.89 4.60
C ASP A 76 -14.16 3.44 3.17
N ARG A 77 -13.38 3.88 2.18
CA ARG A 77 -13.54 3.43 0.78
C ARG A 77 -13.23 1.96 0.61
N LEU A 78 -12.12 1.48 1.20
CA LEU A 78 -11.75 0.06 1.14
C LEU A 78 -12.79 -0.83 1.80
N VAL A 79 -13.33 -0.43 2.95
CA VAL A 79 -14.42 -1.16 3.63
C VAL A 79 -15.70 -1.13 2.80
N LYS A 80 -16.09 0.04 2.28
CA LYS A 80 -17.28 0.18 1.43
C LYS A 80 -17.20 -0.66 0.16
N ALA A 81 -16.00 -0.78 -0.41
CA ALA A 81 -15.74 -1.57 -1.61
C ALA A 81 -15.49 -3.06 -1.32
N GLY A 82 -15.49 -3.49 -0.05
CA GLY A 82 -15.34 -4.89 0.35
C GLY A 82 -13.91 -5.42 0.37
N TYR A 83 -12.90 -4.56 0.23
CA TYR A 83 -11.47 -4.94 0.24
C TYR A 83 -10.85 -4.96 1.64
N ALA A 84 -11.51 -4.37 2.64
CA ALA A 84 -11.04 -4.36 4.02
C ALA A 84 -12.20 -4.52 5.01
N LYS A 85 -11.87 -4.94 6.23
CA LYS A 85 -12.78 -4.94 7.38
C LYS A 85 -12.11 -4.28 8.57
N ARG A 86 -12.90 -3.56 9.38
CA ARG A 86 -12.44 -3.03 10.66
C ARG A 86 -12.64 -4.09 11.73
N GLU A 87 -11.58 -4.44 12.44
CA GLU A 87 -11.65 -5.32 13.61
C GLU A 87 -11.38 -4.51 14.87
N LYS A 88 -12.26 -4.65 15.87
CA LYS A 88 -12.00 -4.12 17.21
C LYS A 88 -11.17 -5.15 17.96
N LYS A 89 -10.05 -4.72 18.54
CA LYS A 89 -9.29 -5.56 19.47
C LYS A 89 -10.10 -5.67 20.76
N THR A 90 -10.87 -6.75 20.91
CA THR A 90 -11.44 -7.12 22.22
C THR A 90 -10.27 -7.53 23.11
N GLN A 91 -9.94 -6.69 24.09
CA GLN A 91 -9.13 -7.12 25.22
C GLN A 91 -10.00 -8.09 26.02
N ARG A 92 -9.76 -9.41 25.91
CA ARG A 92 -10.22 -10.32 26.96
C ARG A 92 -9.36 -10.00 28.18
N THR A 93 -9.95 -9.34 29.17
CA THR A 93 -9.36 -9.20 30.49
C THR A 93 -9.31 -10.59 31.11
N ASN A 94 -8.09 -11.03 31.45
CA ASN A 94 -7.85 -12.29 32.12
C ASN A 94 -8.37 -12.18 33.56
N GLU A 95 -9.63 -12.56 33.82
CA GLU A 95 -10.17 -12.69 35.19
C GLU A 95 -10.76 -14.07 35.50
N GLU A 96 -10.83 -15.00 34.53
CA GLU A 96 -11.43 -16.33 34.73
C GLU A 96 -10.40 -17.45 34.96
N SER A 97 -9.27 -17.18 35.64
CA SER A 97 -8.31 -18.23 36.02
C SER A 97 -8.20 -18.48 37.53
N SER A 98 -9.03 -17.83 38.36
CA SER A 98 -8.99 -17.98 39.83
C SER A 98 -10.20 -18.70 40.45
N LEU A 99 -11.06 -19.34 39.65
CA LEU A 99 -12.25 -20.05 40.17
C LEU A 99 -12.39 -21.51 39.71
N SER A 100 -11.31 -22.13 39.21
CA SER A 100 -11.32 -23.58 38.93
C SER A 100 -9.92 -24.20 39.04
N HIS A 101 -9.42 -24.34 40.26
CA HIS A 101 -8.80 -25.56 40.82
C HIS A 101 -8.10 -25.27 42.14
#